data_AF-A0A420MH99-F1
#
_entry.id   AF-A0A420MH99-F1
#
_cell.length_a   1.000
_cell.length_b   1.000
_cell.length_c   1.000
_cell.angle_alpha   90.00
_cell.angle_beta   90.00
_cell.angle_gamma   90.00
#
_symmetry.space_group_name_H-M   'P 1'
#
loop_
_entity.id
_entity.type
_entity.pdbx_description
1 polymer ?
#
loop_
_entity_poly.entity_id
_entity_poly.type
_entity_poly.pdbx_seq_one_letter_code
_entity_poly.pdbx_strand_id
1 'polypeptide(L)' 'MTKNAYHHEPIWWKQGVVYQIYPASFKDTNGDGIGDIPGIISKLDYIQDVGVDIIWVSPHYKSPQVNMGYNISDF' A
#
# COMPACT_ATOMS: atom_id res chain seq x y z
N MET A 1 -11.19 -32.97 -33.28
CA MET A 1 -10.81 -32.70 -31.87
C MET A 1 -10.23 -31.30 -31.81
N THR A 2 -11.05 -30.28 -31.56
CA THR A 2 -10.58 -28.90 -31.38
C THR A 2 -10.24 -28.69 -29.90
N LYS A 3 -8.96 -28.53 -29.59
CA LYS A 3 -8.51 -28.05 -28.27
C LYS A 3 -8.88 -26.57 -28.17
N ASN A 4 -9.91 -26.24 -27.39
CA ASN A 4 -10.10 -24.86 -26.93
C ASN A 4 -8.96 -24.54 -25.96
N ALA A 5 -7.98 -23.76 -26.43
CA ALA A 5 -6.99 -23.17 -25.54
C ALA A 5 -7.66 -22.02 -24.79
N TYR A 6 -7.85 -22.17 -23.47
CA TYR A 6 -8.31 -21.08 -22.62
C TYR A 6 -7.24 -19.99 -22.57
N HIS A 7 -7.38 -18.96 -23.40
CA HIS A 7 -6.63 -17.72 -23.23
C HIS A 7 -7.05 -17.10 -21.90
N HIS A 8 -6.20 -17.25 -20.88
CA HIS A 8 -6.35 -16.45 -19.68
C HIS A 8 -5.83 -15.06 -20.01
N GLU A 9 -6.75 -14.11 -20.12
CA GLU A 9 -6.39 -12.70 -20.13
C GLU A 9 -5.52 -12.41 -18.89
N PRO A 10 -4.39 -11.69 -19.05
CA PRO A 10 -3.58 -11.27 -17.93
C PRO A 10 -4.43 -10.52 -16.91
N ILE A 11 -4.44 -11.01 -15.67
CA ILE A 11 -5.16 -10.35 -14.56
C ILE A 11 -4.15 -9.45 -13.85
N TRP A 12 -4.40 -8.14 -13.82
CA TRP A 12 -3.46 -7.12 -13.35
C TRP A 12 -2.81 -7.44 -11.99
N TRP A 13 -3.58 -7.89 -11.00
CA TRP A 13 -3.06 -8.20 -9.66
C TRP A 13 -2.25 -9.49 -9.59
N LYS A 14 -2.38 -10.40 -10.56
CA LYS A 14 -1.54 -11.62 -10.62
C LYS A 14 -0.13 -11.34 -11.13
N GLN A 15 0.07 -10.21 -11.80
CA GLN A 15 1.33 -9.83 -12.43
C GLN A 15 1.95 -8.56 -11.81
N GLY A 16 1.18 -7.80 -11.04
CA GLY A 16 1.62 -6.55 -10.45
C GLY A 16 2.62 -6.72 -9.30
N VAL A 17 3.56 -5.79 -9.20
CA VAL A 17 4.48 -5.64 -8.08
C VAL A 17 3.79 -4.85 -6.98
N VAL A 18 3.75 -5.41 -5.77
CA VAL A 18 3.14 -4.77 -4.59
C VAL A 18 4.20 -4.12 -3.72
N TYR A 19 4.02 -2.84 -3.39
CA TYR A 19 4.80 -2.12 -2.39
C TYR A 19 3.95 -1.92 -1.14
N GLN A 20 4.36 -2.55 -0.04
CA GLN A 20 3.69 -2.37 1.23
C GLN A 20 4.27 -1.18 1.98
N ILE A 21 3.40 -0.26 2.39
CA ILE A 21 3.75 0.89 3.22
C ILE A 21 3.30 0.64 4.65
N TYR A 22 4.19 0.92 5.60
CA TYR A 22 3.86 1.01 7.02
C TYR A 22 3.81 2.51 7.42
N PRO A 23 2.62 3.13 7.53
CA PRO A 23 2.47 4.59 7.56
C PRO A 23 3.32 5.27 8.63
N ALA A 24 3.25 4.78 9.87
CA ALA A 24 3.89 5.37 11.03
C ALA A 24 5.42 5.45 10.92
N SER A 25 6.06 4.69 10.02
CA SER A 25 7.51 4.68 9.86
C SER A 25 7.98 5.06 8.45
N PHE A 26 7.06 5.46 7.56
CA PHE A 26 7.43 5.74 6.17
C PHE A 26 7.98 7.15 5.98
N LYS A 27 7.17 8.18 6.24
CA LYS A 27 7.59 9.57 6.08
C LYS A 27 6.75 10.50 6.95
N ASP A 28 7.40 11.18 7.88
CA ASP A 28 6.84 12.29 8.67
C ASP A 28 7.02 13.62 7.91
N THR A 29 5.98 14.44 7.90
CA THR A 29 5.94 15.78 7.30
C THR A 29 5.70 16.92 8.27
N ASN A 30 5.29 16.64 9.51
CA ASN A 30 4.95 17.66 10.50
C ASN A 30 5.95 17.74 11.67
N GLY A 31 6.87 16.77 11.78
CA GLY A 31 7.93 16.73 12.79
C GLY A 31 7.53 16.13 14.13
N ASP A 32 6.39 15.43 14.22
CA ASP A 32 5.94 14.77 15.45
C ASP A 32 6.59 13.38 15.67
N GLY A 33 7.37 12.91 14.70
CA GLY A 33 8.10 11.63 14.75
C GLY A 33 7.31 10.43 14.24
N ILE A 34 6.08 10.61 13.75
CA ILE A 34 5.21 9.56 13.21
C ILE A 34 4.95 9.87 11.74
N GLY A 35 5.10 8.85 10.88
CA GLY A 35 4.79 9.01 9.47
C GLY A 35 3.29 9.21 9.21
N ASP A 36 2.97 9.99 8.17
CA ASP A 36 1.64 10.50 7.91
C ASP A 36 1.25 10.37 6.41
N ILE A 37 -0.04 10.59 6.12
CA ILE A 37 -0.57 10.49 4.76
C ILE A 37 0.06 11.53 3.81
N PRO A 38 0.22 12.82 4.17
CA PRO A 38 0.98 13.76 3.35
C PRO A 38 2.40 13.28 3.00
N GLY A 39 3.06 12.58 3.92
CA GLY A 39 4.37 11.97 3.72
C GLY A 39 4.35 10.87 2.67
N ILE A 40 3.34 10.00 2.71
CA ILE A 40 3.11 9.00 1.66
C ILE A 40 2.91 9.68 0.30
N ILE A 41 2.05 10.70 0.24
CA ILE A 41 1.75 11.43 -1.00
C ILE A 41 3.03 12.06 -1.57
N SER A 42 3.88 12.66 -0.72
CA SER A 42 5.14 13.29 -1.14
C SER A 42 6.17 12.34 -1.76
N LYS A 43 5.94 11.02 -1.65
CA LYS A 43 6.84 9.97 -2.15
C LYS A 43 6.21 9.11 -3.24
N LEU A 44 5.05 9.47 -3.77
CA LEU A 44 4.42 8.72 -4.85
C LEU A 44 5.31 8.65 -6.10
N ASP A 45 5.99 9.74 -6.46
CA ASP A 45 6.95 9.74 -7.58
C ASP A 45 8.10 8.74 -7.35
N TYR A 46 8.63 8.67 -6.13
CA TYR A 46 9.65 7.66 -5.77
C TYR A 46 9.11 6.23 -5.88
N ILE A 47 7.87 5.99 -5.42
CA ILE A 47 7.24 4.66 -5.49
C ILE A 47 6.97 4.27 -6.95
N GLN A 48 6.61 5.23 -7.79
CA GLN A 48 6.45 5.02 -9.23
C GLN A 48 7.79 4.70 -9.90
N ASP A 49 8.85 5.45 -9.58
CA ASP A 49 10.19 5.29 -10.15
C ASP A 49 10.78 3.90 -9.88
N VAL A 50 10.47 3.28 -8.73
CA VAL A 50 10.90 1.90 -8.43
C VAL A 50 10.11 0.82 -9.18
N GLY A 51 9.09 1.20 -9.97
CA GLY A 51 8.35 0.29 -10.87
C GLY A 51 7.25 -0.52 -10.20
N VAL A 52 6.55 0.07 -9.24
CA VAL A 52 5.46 -0.58 -8.48
C VAL A 52 4.11 -0.37 -9.17
N ASP A 53 3.28 -1.42 -9.19
CA ASP A 53 1.92 -1.37 -9.75
C ASP A 53 0.84 -1.14 -8.68
N ILE A 54 1.09 -1.62 -7.45
CA ILE A 54 0.09 -1.67 -6.37
C ILE A 54 0.71 -1.18 -5.06
N ILE A 55 0.03 -0.25 -4.40
CA ILE A 55 0.39 0.17 -3.04
C ILE A 55 -0.56 -0.50 -2.05
N TRP A 56 -0.02 -1.27 -1.10
CA TRP A 56 -0.76 -1.75 0.05
C TRP A 56 -0.35 -0.97 1.30
N VAL A 57 -1.27 -0.20 1.86
CA VAL A 57 -1.02 0.55 3.09
C VAL A 57 -1.50 -0.27 4.29
N SER A 58 -0.63 -0.44 5.28
CA SER A 58 -1.00 -1.00 6.60
C SER A 58 -2.11 -0.14 7.25
N PRO A 59 -2.78 -0.62 8.32
CA PRO A 59 -3.94 0.08 8.88
C PRO A 59 -3.67 1.57 9.18
N HIS A 60 -4.59 2.41 8.71
CA HIS A 60 -4.52 3.88 8.78
C HIS A 60 -5.84 4.49 9.31
N TYR A 61 -6.69 3.65 9.88
CA TYR A 61 -7.95 4.03 10.54
C TYR A 61 -7.71 4.47 11.99
N LYS A 62 -8.75 5.01 12.62
CA LYS A 62 -8.67 5.41 14.04
C LYS A 62 -8.41 4.17 14.90
N SER A 63 -7.40 4.24 15.76
CA SER A 63 -6.97 3.14 16.63
C SER A 63 -6.35 3.66 17.92
N PRO A 64 -6.51 2.97 19.07
CA PRO A 64 -5.75 3.25 20.28
C PRO A 64 -4.29 2.75 20.21
N GLN A 65 -3.85 2.25 19.04
CA GLN A 65 -2.44 1.92 18.74
C GLN A 65 -1.79 0.80 19.57
N VAL A 66 -2.57 0.02 20.34
CA VAL A 66 -2.10 -1.15 21.11
C VAL A 66 -1.38 -2.19 20.21
N ASN A 67 -1.83 -2.34 18.96
CA ASN A 67 -1.21 -3.16 17.93
C ASN A 67 -0.97 -2.34 16.66
N MET A 68 -0.47 -1.11 16.83
CA MET A 68 -0.03 -0.22 15.75
C MET A 68 -0.99 -0.14 14.56
N GLY A 69 -2.25 0.17 14.86
CA GLY A 69 -3.31 0.36 13.88
C GLY A 69 -4.17 -0.88 13.59
N TYR A 70 -3.72 -2.09 13.89
CA TYR A 70 -4.51 -3.31 13.61
C TYR A 70 -5.69 -3.52 14.57
N ASN A 71 -5.67 -2.88 15.73
CA ASN A 71 -6.78 -2.79 16.68
C ASN A 71 -7.62 -1.54 16.34
N ILE A 72 -8.48 -1.65 15.32
CA ILE A 72 -9.27 -0.51 14.82
C ILE A 72 -10.43 -0.19 15.78
N SER A 73 -10.64 1.11 16.05
CA SER A 73 -11.76 1.60 16.86
C SER A 73 -12.89 2.23 16.05
N ASP A 74 -12.59 2.69 14.83
CA ASP A 74 -13.55 3.31 13.90
C ASP A 74 -13.03 3.15 12.47
N PHE A 75 -13.87 2.66 11.56
CA PHE A 75 -13.52 2.31 10.16
C PHE A 75 -13.93 3.42 9.18
#